data_AF-A0A6A0JQ47-F1
#
_entry.id   AF-A0A6A0JQ47-F1
#
_cell.length_a   1.000
_cell.length_b   1.000
_cell.length_c   1.000
_cell.angle_alpha   90.00
_cell.angle_beta   90.00
_cell.angle_gamma   90.00
#
_symmetry.space_group_name_H-M   'P 1'
#
loop_
_entity.id
_entity.type
_entity.pdbx_description
1 polymer ?
#
loop_
_entity_poly.entity_id
_entity_poly.type
_entity_poly.pdbx_seq_one_letter_code
_entity_poly.pdbx_strand_id
1 'polypeptide(L)'
;MQTSLVQATYRISEQDLEFMVLDRDDIPSDFERYQVIREGTLDNAMMAEHGFAGSTADKFRSAGRATGFMREFGPTSDMGVHDGLNFVGATVAHLFDTPDSVVDWMNDVFVKDFEDNVGESVGEGQQLISVERLVPSGLFDESVALRVLQGGSAGLVSSTVIDFRVGRILGVAFVGSVGDHQRLDLASELARSLEKRIVKVVLGAF
;
A
#
# COMPACT_ATOMS: atom_id res chain seq x y z
N MET A 1 -7.78 -17.09 -18.74
CA MET A 1 -6.89 -15.91 -18.58
C MET A 1 -6.39 -15.77 -17.14
N GLN A 2 -7.23 -15.95 -16.11
CA GLN A 2 -6.78 -15.82 -14.71
C GLN A 2 -5.65 -16.80 -14.35
N THR A 3 -5.76 -18.08 -14.75
CA THR A 3 -4.70 -19.09 -14.53
C THR A 3 -3.38 -18.75 -15.22
N SER A 4 -3.41 -18.11 -16.40
CA SER A 4 -2.17 -17.75 -17.12
C SER A 4 -1.47 -16.55 -16.50
N LEU A 5 -2.23 -15.58 -15.97
CA LEU A 5 -1.65 -14.45 -15.25
C LEU A 5 -1.01 -14.91 -13.94
N VAL A 6 -1.71 -15.74 -13.16
CA VAL A 6 -1.17 -16.35 -11.93
C VAL A 6 0.13 -17.10 -12.22
N GLN A 7 0.15 -17.96 -13.24
CA GLN A 7 1.36 -18.68 -13.64
C GLN A 7 2.51 -17.75 -14.05
N ALA A 8 2.22 -16.63 -14.72
CA ALA A 8 3.24 -15.66 -15.12
C ALA A 8 3.90 -15.00 -13.90
N THR A 9 3.16 -14.78 -12.80
CA THR A 9 3.75 -14.20 -11.58
C THR A 9 4.82 -15.08 -10.93
N TYR A 10 4.84 -16.39 -11.18
CA TYR A 10 5.92 -17.27 -10.71
C TYR A 10 7.28 -17.02 -11.38
N ARG A 11 7.32 -16.24 -12.46
CA ARG A 11 8.58 -15.85 -13.11
C ARG A 11 9.21 -14.59 -12.51
N ILE A 12 8.44 -13.86 -11.69
CA ILE A 12 8.87 -12.63 -11.06
C ILE A 12 9.89 -12.92 -9.96
N SER A 13 10.97 -12.17 -9.94
CA SER A 13 11.97 -12.18 -8.88
C SER A 13 11.85 -10.92 -8.04
N GLU A 14 12.60 -10.86 -6.94
CA GLU A 14 12.67 -9.67 -6.09
C GLU A 14 13.20 -8.44 -6.87
N GLN A 15 14.06 -8.67 -7.88
CA GLN A 15 14.63 -7.61 -8.70
C GLN A 15 13.59 -6.96 -9.62
N ASP A 16 12.53 -7.68 -9.97
CA ASP A 16 11.49 -7.16 -10.87
C ASP A 16 10.54 -6.18 -10.15
N LEU A 17 10.52 -6.18 -8.81
CA LEU A 17 9.57 -5.41 -8.01
C LEU A 17 9.75 -3.89 -8.17
N GLU A 18 10.99 -3.42 -8.40
CA GLU A 18 11.25 -2.00 -8.60
C GLU A 18 10.56 -1.44 -9.86
N PHE A 19 10.34 -2.29 -10.86
CA PHE A 19 9.65 -1.90 -12.10
C PHE A 19 8.13 -1.98 -11.98
N MET A 20 7.61 -2.58 -10.91
CA MET A 20 6.18 -2.78 -10.70
C MET A 20 5.49 -1.62 -10.01
N VAL A 21 6.22 -0.83 -9.21
CA VAL A 21 5.71 0.38 -8.59
C VAL A 21 5.60 1.52 -9.61
N LEU A 22 4.74 2.51 -9.34
CA LEU A 22 4.51 3.61 -10.26
C LEU A 22 5.71 4.56 -10.28
N ASP A 23 6.08 5.01 -11.47
CA ASP A 23 6.99 6.13 -11.66
C ASP A 23 6.20 7.44 -11.66
N ARG A 24 6.89 8.58 -11.56
CA ARG A 24 6.24 9.91 -11.55
C ARG A 24 5.32 10.15 -12.75
N ASP A 25 5.66 9.58 -13.90
CA ASP A 25 4.87 9.78 -15.13
C ASP A 25 3.58 8.95 -15.16
N ASP A 26 3.45 7.96 -14.26
CA ASP A 26 2.32 7.03 -14.21
C ASP A 26 1.36 7.28 -13.01
N ILE A 27 1.65 8.25 -12.14
CA ILE A 27 0.77 8.60 -10.99
C ILE A 27 -0.36 9.55 -11.40
N PRO A 28 -1.52 9.55 -10.69
CA PRO A 28 -2.62 10.48 -10.94
C PRO A 28 -2.21 11.94 -10.89
N SER A 29 -2.93 12.80 -11.63
CA SER A 29 -2.64 14.24 -11.75
C SER A 29 -2.63 14.99 -10.41
N ASP A 30 -3.38 14.50 -9.41
CA ASP A 30 -3.36 15.01 -8.05
C ASP A 30 -1.95 15.02 -7.42
N PHE A 31 -1.06 14.17 -7.91
CA PHE A 31 0.34 14.07 -7.48
C PHE A 31 1.34 14.65 -8.50
N GLU A 32 0.92 15.33 -9.56
CA GLU A 32 1.82 15.83 -10.62
C GLU A 32 2.93 16.77 -10.07
N ARG A 33 2.56 17.58 -9.06
CA ARG A 33 3.49 18.49 -8.37
C ARG A 33 4.30 17.84 -7.26
N TYR A 34 4.04 16.58 -6.94
CA TYR A 34 4.73 15.86 -5.88
C TYR A 34 6.08 15.34 -6.39
N GLN A 35 6.97 15.05 -5.45
CA GLN A 35 8.29 14.49 -5.72
C GLN A 35 8.44 13.15 -5.01
N VAL A 36 9.31 12.28 -5.53
CA VAL A 36 9.69 11.06 -4.81
C VAL A 36 10.41 11.47 -3.53
N ILE A 37 9.87 11.08 -2.38
CA ILE A 37 10.46 11.37 -1.07
C ILE A 37 11.12 10.15 -0.45
N ARG A 38 10.69 8.95 -0.85
CA ARG A 38 11.21 7.67 -0.40
C ARG A 38 10.99 6.61 -1.46
N GLU A 39 12.00 5.77 -1.67
CA GLU A 39 11.87 4.56 -2.47
C GLU A 39 12.85 3.50 -1.98
N GLY A 40 12.56 2.24 -2.29
CA GLY A 40 13.49 1.15 -2.06
C GLY A 40 12.81 -0.16 -1.63
N THR A 41 13.66 -1.14 -1.37
CA THR A 41 13.26 -2.45 -0.85
C THR A 41 12.62 -2.29 0.53
N LEU A 42 11.53 -3.02 0.72
CA LEU A 42 10.78 -3.09 1.96
C LEU A 42 10.82 -4.55 2.44
N ASP A 43 11.90 -4.94 3.10
CA ASP A 43 12.07 -6.31 3.59
C ASP A 43 11.19 -6.59 4.83
N ASN A 44 11.20 -7.84 5.31
CA ASN A 44 10.40 -8.24 6.47
C ASN A 44 10.87 -7.59 7.79
N ALA A 45 12.14 -7.18 7.89
CA ALA A 45 12.66 -6.50 9.07
C ALA A 45 12.16 -5.05 9.12
N MET A 46 12.23 -4.33 7.99
CA MET A 46 11.69 -2.98 7.84
C MET A 46 10.17 -2.93 8.09
N MET A 47 9.42 -3.90 7.56
CA MET A 47 7.98 -4.01 7.86
C MET A 47 7.72 -4.18 9.35
N ALA A 48 8.58 -4.92 10.07
CA ALA A 48 8.39 -5.19 11.49
C ALA A 48 8.73 -3.98 12.35
N GLU A 49 9.77 -3.23 11.96
CA GLU A 49 10.17 -1.99 12.63
C GLU A 49 9.10 -0.90 12.55
N HIS A 50 8.39 -0.82 11.43
CA HIS A 50 7.35 0.19 11.19
C HIS A 50 5.91 -0.33 11.36
N GLY A 51 5.74 -1.60 11.76
CA GLY A 51 4.44 -2.22 11.95
C GLY A 51 3.84 -1.95 13.33
N PHE A 52 2.64 -2.49 13.57
CA PHE A 52 2.02 -2.47 14.90
C PHE A 52 2.86 -3.22 15.94
N ALA A 53 2.64 -2.93 17.22
CA ALA A 53 3.28 -3.65 18.31
C ALA A 53 3.09 -5.18 18.17
N GLY A 54 4.18 -5.94 18.30
CA GLY A 54 4.17 -7.39 18.07
C GLY A 54 4.40 -7.83 16.61
N SER A 55 4.56 -6.89 15.68
CA SER A 55 5.04 -7.18 14.33
C SER A 55 6.45 -7.73 14.37
N THR A 56 6.70 -8.84 13.67
CA THR A 56 8.01 -9.47 13.59
C THR A 56 8.27 -9.94 12.15
N ALA A 57 9.55 -9.95 11.76
CA ALA A 57 9.94 -10.46 10.44
C ALA A 57 9.53 -11.94 10.25
N ASP A 58 9.55 -12.73 11.32
CA ASP A 58 9.14 -14.13 11.29
C ASP A 58 7.62 -14.29 11.13
N LYS A 59 6.78 -13.42 11.71
CA LYS A 59 5.33 -13.37 11.45
C LYS A 59 5.08 -13.18 9.96
N PHE A 60 5.74 -12.21 9.34
CA PHE A 60 5.54 -11.90 7.93
C PHE A 60 6.06 -12.99 6.99
N ARG A 61 7.23 -13.56 7.29
CA ARG A 61 7.75 -14.71 6.54
C ARG A 61 6.82 -15.92 6.65
N SER A 62 6.27 -16.18 7.83
CA SER A 62 5.33 -17.29 8.06
C SER A 62 3.99 -17.08 7.34
N ALA A 63 3.60 -15.83 7.11
CA ALA A 63 2.46 -15.47 6.27
C ALA A 63 2.77 -15.57 4.75
N GLY A 64 3.95 -16.07 4.36
CA GLY A 64 4.34 -16.27 2.98
C GLY A 64 4.88 -15.02 2.27
N ARG A 65 5.17 -13.93 3.00
CA ARG A 65 5.77 -12.72 2.41
C ARG A 65 7.28 -12.88 2.26
N ALA A 66 7.77 -12.75 1.03
CA ALA A 66 9.19 -12.75 0.73
C ALA A 66 9.81 -11.36 0.96
N THR A 67 9.35 -10.34 0.23
CA THR A 67 9.85 -8.96 0.30
C THR A 67 8.88 -7.99 -0.37
N GLY A 68 9.24 -6.71 -0.48
CA GLY A 68 8.54 -5.73 -1.31
C GLY A 68 9.45 -4.63 -1.83
N PHE A 69 8.89 -3.80 -2.70
CA PHE A 69 9.49 -2.54 -3.12
C PHE A 69 8.43 -1.44 -3.07
N MET A 70 8.80 -0.25 -2.58
CA MET A 70 7.88 0.88 -2.45
C MET A 70 8.42 2.12 -3.15
N ARG A 71 7.49 2.98 -3.57
CA ARG A 71 7.76 4.37 -3.92
C ARG A 71 6.71 5.28 -3.31
N GLU A 72 7.16 6.32 -2.63
CA GLU A 72 6.34 7.34 -1.97
C GLU A 72 6.57 8.72 -2.60
N PHE A 73 5.47 9.42 -2.80
CA PHE A 73 5.40 10.76 -3.37
C PHE A 73 4.91 11.73 -2.31
N GLY A 74 5.66 12.80 -2.07
CA GLY A 74 5.34 13.83 -1.08
C GLY A 74 5.29 15.24 -1.67
N PRO A 75 4.66 16.18 -0.95
CA PRO A 75 4.58 17.57 -1.38
C PRO A 75 5.96 18.21 -1.51
N THR A 76 6.08 19.19 -2.41
CA THR A 76 7.28 20.03 -2.53
C THR A 76 7.28 21.13 -1.46
N SER A 77 8.44 21.73 -1.20
CA SER A 77 8.63 22.70 -0.10
C SER A 77 7.83 24.00 -0.25
N ASP A 78 7.31 24.29 -1.43
CA ASP A 78 6.44 25.44 -1.74
C ASP A 78 4.95 25.17 -1.50
N MET A 79 4.57 23.92 -1.19
CA MET A 79 3.20 23.55 -0.86
C MET A 79 2.92 23.82 0.62
N GLY A 80 1.99 24.73 0.90
CA GLY A 80 1.56 25.00 2.27
C GLY A 80 0.79 23.83 2.88
N VAL A 81 1.08 23.50 4.14
CA VAL A 81 0.31 22.50 4.91
C VAL A 81 -1.05 23.08 5.28
N HIS A 82 -2.11 22.38 4.91
CA HIS A 82 -3.50 22.75 5.20
C HIS A 82 -4.36 21.50 5.35
N ASP A 83 -5.52 21.64 5.99
CA ASP A 83 -6.53 20.58 6.06
C ASP A 83 -6.89 20.08 4.65
N GLY A 84 -6.91 18.77 4.47
CA GLY A 84 -7.14 18.12 3.19
C GLY A 84 -5.91 17.98 2.30
N LEU A 85 -4.74 18.55 2.64
CA LEU A 85 -3.50 18.29 1.89
C LEU A 85 -3.19 16.79 1.93
N ASN A 86 -2.99 16.17 0.76
CA ASN A 86 -2.41 14.82 0.70
C ASN A 86 -0.92 14.95 1.06
N PHE A 87 -0.48 14.47 2.22
CA PHE A 87 0.94 14.55 2.57
C PHE A 87 1.76 13.42 1.94
N VAL A 88 1.09 12.39 1.42
CA VAL A 88 1.73 11.25 0.78
C VAL A 88 0.78 10.53 -0.18
N GLY A 89 1.30 10.11 -1.32
CA GLY A 89 0.75 9.03 -2.15
C GLY A 89 1.83 7.96 -2.31
N ALA A 90 1.50 6.69 -2.18
CA ALA A 90 2.49 5.62 -2.30
C ALA A 90 1.95 4.41 -3.05
N THR A 91 2.88 3.71 -3.70
CA THR A 91 2.63 2.43 -4.33
C THR A 91 3.66 1.41 -3.90
N VAL A 92 3.20 0.19 -3.60
CA VAL A 92 4.05 -0.91 -3.16
C VAL A 92 3.71 -2.16 -3.95
N ALA A 93 4.73 -2.94 -4.30
CA ALA A 93 4.57 -4.29 -4.82
C ALA A 93 5.27 -5.26 -3.87
N HIS A 94 4.52 -6.18 -3.28
CA HIS A 94 5.06 -7.25 -2.43
C HIS A 94 5.06 -8.58 -3.17
N LEU A 95 6.12 -9.36 -2.94
CA LEU A 95 6.25 -10.72 -3.45
C LEU A 95 5.86 -11.71 -2.36
N PHE A 96 4.95 -12.63 -2.70
CA PHE A 96 4.57 -13.74 -1.84
C PHE A 96 4.93 -15.09 -2.46
N ASP A 97 4.92 -16.12 -1.62
CA ASP A 97 5.16 -17.50 -2.01
C ASP A 97 4.03 -18.05 -2.90
N THR A 98 2.78 -17.71 -2.55
CA THR A 98 1.59 -18.19 -3.26
C THR A 98 0.52 -17.10 -3.37
N PRO A 99 -0.43 -17.22 -4.34
CA PRO A 99 -1.59 -16.35 -4.40
C PRO A 99 -2.48 -16.43 -3.16
N ASP A 100 -2.60 -17.60 -2.53
CA ASP A 100 -3.42 -17.78 -1.33
C ASP A 100 -2.82 -17.00 -0.15
N SER A 101 -1.49 -17.02 -0.01
CA SER A 101 -0.77 -16.21 0.98
C SER A 101 -1.03 -14.70 0.84
N VAL A 102 -1.29 -14.21 -0.37
CA VAL A 102 -1.69 -12.81 -0.59
C VAL A 102 -3.08 -12.55 0.01
N VAL A 103 -4.04 -13.44 -0.23
CA VAL A 103 -5.42 -13.29 0.29
C VAL A 103 -5.43 -13.40 1.81
N ASP A 104 -4.68 -14.37 2.37
CA ASP A 104 -4.53 -14.53 3.81
C ASP A 104 -3.90 -13.29 4.43
N TRP A 105 -2.84 -12.74 3.83
CA TRP A 105 -2.24 -11.48 4.28
C TRP A 105 -3.25 -10.33 4.35
N MET A 106 -4.01 -10.14 3.28
CA MET A 106 -4.99 -9.04 3.18
C MET A 106 -5.99 -9.06 4.34
N ASN A 107 -6.43 -10.25 4.75
CA ASN A 107 -7.46 -10.40 5.77
C ASN A 107 -6.88 -10.56 7.18
N ASP A 108 -5.91 -11.45 7.36
CA ASP A 108 -5.43 -11.89 8.67
C ASP A 108 -4.26 -11.05 9.19
N VAL A 109 -3.59 -10.30 8.31
CA VAL A 109 -2.55 -9.35 8.69
C VAL A 109 -3.04 -7.93 8.50
N PHE A 110 -3.28 -7.50 7.26
CA PHE A 110 -3.62 -6.10 6.99
C PHE A 110 -4.93 -5.67 7.67
N VAL A 111 -6.07 -6.26 7.30
CA VAL A 111 -7.36 -5.85 7.88
C VAL A 111 -7.41 -6.10 9.39
N LYS A 112 -7.04 -7.31 9.81
CA LYS A 112 -7.10 -7.71 11.21
C LYS A 112 -6.18 -6.89 12.12
N ASP A 113 -4.92 -6.65 11.73
CA ASP A 113 -4.01 -5.88 12.59
C ASP A 113 -4.52 -4.45 12.77
N PHE A 114 -5.08 -3.80 11.72
CA PHE A 114 -5.68 -2.48 11.87
C PHE A 114 -6.90 -2.48 12.80
N GLU A 115 -7.81 -3.46 12.66
CA GLU A 115 -9.01 -3.55 13.50
C GLU A 115 -8.69 -3.86 14.96
N ASP A 116 -7.75 -4.77 15.21
CA ASP A 116 -7.38 -5.22 16.55
C ASP A 116 -6.60 -4.14 17.34
N ASN A 117 -5.98 -3.17 16.65
CA ASN A 117 -5.17 -2.12 17.27
C ASN A 117 -5.88 -0.75 17.39
N VAL A 118 -7.20 -0.69 17.17
CA VAL A 118 -7.95 0.56 17.41
C VAL A 118 -7.85 0.95 18.88
N GLY A 119 -7.44 2.21 19.13
CA GLY A 119 -7.16 2.73 20.47
C GLY A 119 -5.69 2.58 20.89
N GLU A 120 -4.86 1.89 20.12
CA GLU A 120 -3.43 1.74 20.43
C GLU A 120 -2.58 2.89 19.85
N SER A 121 -1.41 3.08 20.44
CA SER A 121 -0.41 4.02 19.94
C SER A 121 0.22 3.50 18.65
N VAL A 122 0.34 4.36 17.64
CA VAL A 122 0.93 4.05 16.32
C VAL A 122 2.26 4.77 16.08
N GLY A 123 2.89 5.26 17.15
CA GLY A 123 4.14 6.00 17.10
C GLY A 123 3.97 7.52 17.04
N GLU A 124 5.06 8.26 17.25
CA GLU A 124 5.12 9.73 17.14
C GLU A 124 4.06 10.52 17.94
N GLY A 125 3.53 9.92 19.02
CA GLY A 125 2.46 10.53 19.82
C GLY A 125 1.08 10.51 19.16
N GLN A 126 0.91 9.68 18.13
CA GLN A 126 -0.36 9.42 17.45
C GLN A 126 -1.01 8.14 17.98
N GLN A 127 -2.33 8.14 18.00
CA GLN A 127 -3.18 7.00 18.34
C GLN A 127 -4.02 6.62 17.13
N LEU A 128 -4.26 5.32 16.93
CA LEU A 128 -5.25 4.84 15.97
C LEU A 128 -6.66 5.09 16.54
N ILE A 129 -7.39 6.04 15.95
CA ILE A 129 -8.71 6.46 16.45
C ILE A 129 -9.81 5.56 15.91
N SER A 130 -9.80 5.29 14.60
CA SER A 130 -10.83 4.46 13.97
C SER A 130 -10.34 3.84 12.67
N VAL A 131 -10.97 2.71 12.31
CA VAL A 131 -10.77 2.02 11.04
C VAL A 131 -12.14 1.78 10.41
N GLU A 132 -12.25 2.07 9.12
CA GLU A 132 -13.45 1.86 8.32
C GLU A 132 -13.09 1.00 7.12
N ARG A 133 -13.77 -0.14 6.95
CA ARG A 133 -13.64 -0.93 5.72
C ARG A 133 -14.34 -0.22 4.58
N LEU A 134 -13.66 -0.11 3.45
CA LEU A 134 -14.16 0.50 2.22
C LEU A 134 -14.27 -0.55 1.11
N VAL A 135 -15.06 -0.23 0.09
CA VAL A 135 -15.23 -1.09 -1.09
C VAL A 135 -14.46 -0.45 -2.26
N PRO A 136 -13.25 -0.96 -2.60
CA PRO A 136 -12.55 -0.51 -3.79
C PRO A 136 -13.28 -1.00 -5.05
N SER A 137 -13.09 -0.32 -6.17
CA SER A 137 -13.73 -0.70 -7.44
C SER A 137 -12.79 -0.61 -8.62
N GLY A 138 -13.06 -1.42 -9.65
CA GLY A 138 -12.31 -1.39 -10.91
C GLY A 138 -10.97 -2.13 -10.91
N LEU A 139 -10.71 -2.95 -9.90
CA LEU A 139 -9.62 -3.93 -9.86
C LEU A 139 -10.12 -5.29 -10.36
N PHE A 140 -9.22 -6.09 -10.91
CA PHE A 140 -9.59 -7.31 -11.62
C PHE A 140 -9.90 -8.50 -10.70
N ASP A 141 -9.18 -8.61 -9.58
CA ASP A 141 -9.24 -9.73 -8.65
C ASP A 141 -9.54 -9.24 -7.21
N GLU A 142 -9.30 -10.09 -6.22
CA GLU A 142 -9.47 -9.79 -4.78
C GLU A 142 -8.81 -8.46 -4.39
N SER A 143 -9.57 -7.62 -3.68
CA SER A 143 -9.10 -6.36 -3.13
C SER A 143 -9.83 -6.01 -1.84
N VAL A 144 -9.10 -5.36 -0.92
CA VAL A 144 -9.65 -4.83 0.33
C VAL A 144 -9.15 -3.40 0.50
N ALA A 145 -9.95 -2.56 1.15
CA ALA A 145 -9.58 -1.19 1.43
C ALA A 145 -9.95 -0.79 2.85
N LEU A 146 -9.10 0.00 3.47
CA LEU A 146 -9.35 0.62 4.77
C LEU A 146 -9.18 2.14 4.67
N ARG A 147 -10.03 2.86 5.36
CA ARG A 147 -9.74 4.20 5.86
C ARG A 147 -9.33 4.09 7.32
N VAL A 148 -8.23 4.74 7.65
CA VAL A 148 -7.58 4.73 8.96
C VAL A 148 -7.52 6.18 9.42
N LEU A 149 -8.08 6.48 10.59
CA LEU A 149 -7.99 7.80 11.21
C LEU A 149 -7.02 7.71 12.39
N GLN A 150 -6.01 8.56 12.38
CA GLN A 150 -5.05 8.70 13.46
C GLN A 150 -5.13 10.11 14.03
N GLY A 151 -4.80 10.26 15.31
CA GLY A 151 -4.75 11.58 15.92
C GLY A 151 -3.84 11.67 17.13
N GLY A 152 -3.37 12.88 17.38
CA GLY A 152 -2.46 13.20 18.48
C GLY A 152 -2.32 14.70 18.67
N SER A 153 -1.25 15.13 19.36
CA SER A 153 -0.99 16.54 19.63
C SER A 153 -0.77 17.38 18.37
N ALA A 154 -0.36 16.77 17.27
CA ALA A 154 -0.16 17.41 15.96
C ALA A 154 -1.45 17.55 15.13
N GLY A 155 -2.59 17.07 15.63
CA GLY A 155 -3.86 17.06 14.91
C GLY A 155 -4.24 15.68 14.38
N LEU A 156 -5.23 15.65 13.49
CA LEU A 156 -5.73 14.44 12.83
C LEU A 156 -5.02 14.21 11.50
N VAL A 157 -4.80 12.95 11.17
CA VAL A 157 -4.42 12.50 9.83
C VAL A 157 -5.24 11.28 9.46
N SER A 158 -5.57 11.18 8.18
CA SER A 158 -6.35 10.08 7.61
C SER A 158 -5.55 9.40 6.52
N SER A 159 -5.64 8.08 6.46
CA SER A 159 -4.99 7.27 5.46
C SER A 159 -6.01 6.37 4.79
N THR A 160 -6.00 6.31 3.46
CA THR A 160 -6.76 5.32 2.70
C THR A 160 -5.80 4.36 2.04
N VAL A 161 -5.93 3.07 2.34
CA VAL A 161 -5.03 2.01 1.87
C VAL A 161 -5.85 0.98 1.12
N ILE A 162 -5.39 0.57 -0.06
CA ILE A 162 -6.00 -0.46 -0.88
C ILE A 162 -4.96 -1.54 -1.16
N ASP A 163 -5.26 -2.74 -0.70
CA ASP A 163 -4.52 -3.96 -1.01
C ASP A 163 -5.26 -4.71 -2.11
N PHE A 164 -4.54 -5.22 -3.12
CA PHE A 164 -5.13 -6.00 -4.19
C PHE A 164 -4.18 -7.07 -4.75
N ARG A 165 -4.77 -8.16 -5.24
CA ARG A 165 -4.02 -9.34 -5.68
C ARG A 165 -3.78 -9.37 -7.18
N VAL A 166 -2.54 -9.63 -7.58
CA VAL A 166 -2.16 -10.04 -8.94
C VAL A 166 -1.33 -11.32 -8.82
N GLY A 167 -1.97 -12.49 -8.91
CA GLY A 167 -1.28 -13.76 -8.67
C GLY A 167 -0.67 -13.81 -7.27
N ARG A 168 0.63 -14.03 -7.16
CA ARG A 168 1.38 -13.97 -5.88
C ARG A 168 1.98 -12.58 -5.57
N ILE A 169 1.59 -11.56 -6.33
CA ILE A 169 1.96 -10.17 -6.06
C ILE A 169 0.80 -9.53 -5.32
N LEU A 170 1.12 -8.86 -4.20
CA LEU A 170 0.20 -7.95 -3.53
C LEU A 170 0.59 -6.53 -3.96
N GLY A 171 -0.31 -5.85 -4.66
CA GLY A 171 -0.21 -4.43 -4.93
C GLY A 171 -0.85 -3.64 -3.80
N VAL A 172 -0.20 -2.57 -3.37
CA VAL A 172 -0.71 -1.65 -2.35
C VAL A 172 -0.72 -0.23 -2.89
N ALA A 173 -1.85 0.45 -2.81
CA ALA A 173 -1.98 1.88 -3.06
C ALA A 173 -2.39 2.60 -1.79
N PHE A 174 -1.72 3.71 -1.49
CA PHE A 174 -1.86 4.41 -0.21
C PHE A 174 -1.94 5.91 -0.45
N VAL A 175 -2.88 6.58 0.21
CA VAL A 175 -2.98 8.04 0.24
C VAL A 175 -3.17 8.49 1.69
N GLY A 176 -2.26 9.33 2.17
CA GLY A 176 -2.37 10.00 3.47
C GLY A 176 -2.72 11.47 3.31
N SER A 177 -3.66 11.97 4.12
CA SER A 177 -4.11 13.35 4.14
C SER A 177 -4.15 13.97 5.53
N VAL A 178 -3.85 15.27 5.60
CA VAL A 178 -4.00 16.07 6.81
C VAL A 178 -5.48 16.24 7.11
N GLY A 179 -5.89 16.00 8.35
CA GLY A 179 -7.29 16.04 8.78
C GLY A 179 -8.03 14.73 8.55
N ASP A 180 -9.36 14.79 8.64
CA ASP A 180 -10.25 13.64 8.50
C ASP A 180 -10.88 13.59 7.10
N HIS A 181 -10.15 13.02 6.13
CA HIS A 181 -10.55 12.98 4.72
C HIS A 181 -10.47 11.55 4.18
N GLN A 182 -11.55 11.09 3.56
CA GLN A 182 -11.54 9.82 2.84
C GLN A 182 -11.01 10.05 1.42
N ARG A 183 -10.04 9.23 0.98
CA ARG A 183 -9.38 9.36 -0.33
C ARG A 183 -9.60 8.13 -1.21
N LEU A 184 -10.73 7.45 -1.06
CA LEU A 184 -11.05 6.20 -1.79
C LEU A 184 -10.95 6.34 -3.30
N ASP A 185 -11.50 7.41 -3.88
CA ASP A 185 -11.47 7.61 -5.34
C ASP A 185 -10.04 7.75 -5.86
N LEU A 186 -9.23 8.59 -5.18
CA LEU A 186 -7.84 8.82 -5.54
C LEU A 186 -6.96 7.58 -5.31
N ALA A 187 -7.15 6.88 -4.18
CA ALA A 187 -6.48 5.62 -3.89
C ALA A 187 -6.86 4.54 -4.91
N SER A 188 -8.12 4.51 -5.36
CA SER A 188 -8.59 3.57 -6.40
C SER A 188 -8.00 3.91 -7.77
N GLU A 189 -7.75 5.18 -8.07
CA GLU A 189 -7.01 5.57 -9.28
C GLU A 189 -5.56 5.11 -9.23
N LEU A 190 -4.86 5.36 -8.11
CA LEU A 190 -3.52 4.84 -7.87
C LEU A 190 -3.46 3.30 -8.01
N ALA A 191 -4.40 2.59 -7.36
CA ALA A 191 -4.45 1.13 -7.40
C ALA A 191 -4.63 0.59 -8.83
N ARG A 192 -5.51 1.20 -9.63
CA ARG A 192 -5.73 0.80 -11.03
C ARG A 192 -4.53 1.07 -11.92
N SER A 193 -3.85 2.21 -11.72
CA SER A 193 -2.59 2.48 -12.44
C SER A 193 -1.51 1.46 -12.04
N LEU A 194 -1.40 1.16 -10.75
CA LEU A 194 -0.45 0.18 -10.23
C LEU A 194 -0.74 -1.24 -10.74
N GLU A 195 -2.00 -1.68 -10.73
CA GLU A 195 -2.41 -3.00 -11.26
C GLU A 195 -2.01 -3.15 -12.73
N LYS A 196 -2.26 -2.13 -13.56
CA LYS A 196 -1.83 -2.11 -14.96
C LYS A 196 -0.31 -2.18 -15.09
N ARG A 197 0.43 -1.48 -14.24
CA ARG A 197 1.90 -1.51 -14.24
C ARG A 197 2.43 -2.90 -13.86
N ILE A 198 1.93 -3.49 -12.77
CA ILE A 198 2.28 -4.85 -12.35
C ILE A 198 2.00 -5.84 -13.48
N VAL A 199 0.81 -5.78 -14.09
CA VAL A 199 0.44 -6.69 -15.19
C VAL A 199 1.37 -6.53 -16.39
N LYS A 200 1.76 -5.31 -16.78
CA LYS A 200 2.74 -5.09 -17.85
C LYS A 200 4.07 -5.79 -17.57
N VAL A 201 4.61 -5.64 -16.36
CA VAL A 201 5.87 -6.29 -15.96
C VAL A 201 5.72 -7.82 -15.97
N VAL A 202 4.64 -8.34 -15.38
CA VAL A 202 4.34 -9.79 -15.34
C VAL A 202 4.24 -10.41 -16.74
N LEU A 203 3.70 -9.66 -17.71
CA LEU A 203 3.56 -10.12 -19.09
C LEU A 203 4.80 -9.84 -19.96
N GLY A 204 5.84 -9.21 -19.43
CA GLY A 204 7.04 -8.86 -20.19
C GLY A 204 6.84 -7.74 -21.21
N ALA A 205 5.85 -6.87 -20.98
CA ALA A 205 5.48 -5.76 -21.86
C ALA A 205 6.06 -4.44 -21.33
N PHE A 206 7.38 -4.31 -21.38
CA PHE A 206 8.14 -3.10 -21.06
C PHE A 206 8.81 -2.53 -22.31
#